data_AF-A0A8T5NYA7-F1
#
_entry.id   AF-A0A8T5NYA7-F1
#
_cell.length_a   1.000
_cell.length_b   1.000
_cell.length_c   1.000
_cell.angle_alpha   90.00
_cell.angle_beta   90.00
_cell.angle_gamma   90.00
#
_symmetry.space_group_name_H-M   'P 1'
#
loop_
_entity.id
_entity.type
_entity.pdbx_description
1 polymer ?
#
loop_
_entity_poly.entity_id
_entity_poly.type
_entity_poly.pdbx_seq_one_letter_code
_entity_poly.pdbx_strand_id
1 'polypeptide(L)'
;MNPSDIKAYYSRPEIAKRIFEMCKGREIVPVFLGGFYGSRPNSVQFPGDITHFVKNSAIAFHCSVEHWKNPQMLSNDLKRADLDKLRTGWDLVLDIDSDAGIDAARITAKLLIDEMRHSGVKNISIKFSGRRGFHLGIASGGFPKEVNMNPISKMFPDLPQKIAFYLSEKIRQELAKKLTALDSALEERMKEENGALNPYNVLDVEQNWSVRHLFRMPYSFNDKTWNVSLPFDAARIMEFSPLEAKPENVQGDAVFLGKFEENECETLVKNALDFAIEMKPKAATLKFKRDEKKEGLMRAIYEDGIIVSDSRPGASQAELEEMMRSGASREIKPFSAKGIKVPEENFPPCVKKILGGLLDGRKRSVFMLINFLKVSGYSWDEIEQKLAEWNEKNPEQLSEAYWRGQLEYAKTHETPEQVKLPPNCDNAGYYKDIKVCIPDGICHNIKNPVSYGIRKSMLDKYLKKTKKEKDEKNKDKKKKTTNSTTAPLNQ
;
A
#
# COMPACT_ATOMS: atom_id res chain seq x y z
N MET A 1 -10.94 -15.79 3.69
CA MET A 1 -12.10 -15.03 4.21
C MET A 1 -13.08 -14.80 3.08
N ASN A 2 -14.39 -14.99 3.29
CA ASN A 2 -15.40 -14.68 2.29
C ASN A 2 -15.98 -13.25 2.52
N PRO A 3 -16.67 -12.63 1.53
CA PRO A 3 -17.22 -11.28 1.70
C PRO A 3 -18.24 -11.13 2.84
N SER A 4 -19.03 -12.17 3.14
CA SER A 4 -19.99 -12.12 4.25
C SER A 4 -19.29 -12.08 5.61
N ASP A 5 -18.19 -12.80 5.81
CA ASP A 5 -17.41 -12.77 7.05
C ASP A 5 -16.78 -11.39 7.27
N ILE A 6 -16.23 -10.80 6.20
CA ILE A 6 -15.64 -9.45 6.24
C ILE A 6 -16.69 -8.42 6.62
N LYS A 7 -17.87 -8.50 5.99
CA LYS A 7 -19.00 -7.64 6.30
C LYS A 7 -19.45 -7.82 7.74
N ALA A 8 -19.59 -9.06 8.23
CA ALA A 8 -19.99 -9.34 9.60
C ALA A 8 -19.00 -8.74 10.60
N TYR A 9 -17.69 -8.92 10.38
CA TYR A 9 -16.64 -8.38 11.24
C TYR A 9 -16.66 -6.85 11.31
N TYR A 10 -16.66 -6.14 10.18
CA TYR A 10 -16.68 -4.67 10.19
C TYR A 10 -18.03 -4.07 10.58
N SER A 11 -19.11 -4.87 10.62
CA SER A 11 -20.42 -4.41 11.12
C SER A 11 -20.54 -4.51 12.64
N ARG A 12 -19.56 -5.09 13.33
CA ARG A 12 -19.52 -5.12 14.79
C ARG A 12 -19.39 -3.67 15.33
N PRO A 13 -20.32 -3.19 16.18
CA PRO A 13 -20.35 -1.79 16.61
C PRO A 13 -19.05 -1.30 17.24
N GLU A 14 -18.42 -2.13 18.07
CA GLU A 14 -17.16 -1.86 18.73
C GLU A 14 -16.00 -1.72 17.73
N ILE A 15 -15.95 -2.56 16.69
CA ILE A 15 -14.93 -2.48 15.63
C ILE A 15 -15.15 -1.25 14.76
N ALA A 16 -16.38 -1.01 14.32
CA ALA A 16 -16.74 0.14 13.50
C ALA A 16 -16.39 1.45 14.22
N LYS A 17 -16.67 1.54 15.53
CA LYS A 17 -16.29 2.68 16.37
C LYS A 17 -14.78 2.91 16.37
N ARG A 18 -13.97 1.87 16.61
CA ARG A 18 -12.50 2.02 16.66
C ARG A 18 -11.89 2.44 15.32
N ILE A 19 -12.39 1.89 14.22
CA ILE A 19 -11.95 2.31 12.87
C ILE A 19 -12.34 3.77 12.64
N PHE A 20 -13.57 4.16 12.98
CA PHE A 20 -14.06 5.52 12.79
C PHE A 20 -13.28 6.56 13.61
N GLU A 21 -12.99 6.27 14.88
CA GLU A 21 -12.17 7.12 15.75
C GLU A 21 -10.80 7.41 15.12
N MET A 22 -10.17 6.39 14.52
CA MET A 22 -8.90 6.50 13.84
C MET A 22 -8.97 7.34 12.55
N CYS A 23 -10.15 7.49 11.94
CA CYS A 23 -10.30 8.25 10.70
C CYS A 23 -10.20 9.78 10.88
N LYS A 24 -10.40 10.28 12.10
CA LYS A 24 -10.53 11.71 12.37
C LYS A 24 -9.28 12.46 11.92
N GLY A 25 -9.48 13.46 11.04
CA GLY A 25 -8.41 14.31 10.53
C GLY A 25 -7.39 13.59 9.65
N ARG A 26 -7.69 12.40 9.09
CA ARG A 26 -6.74 11.65 8.26
C ARG A 26 -7.27 11.35 6.88
N GLU A 27 -6.34 11.20 5.94
CA GLU A 27 -6.64 10.61 4.65
C GLU A 27 -6.84 9.12 4.83
N ILE A 28 -7.95 8.57 4.36
CA ILE A 28 -8.34 7.16 4.51
C ILE A 28 -8.33 6.50 3.15
N VAL A 29 -7.77 5.30 3.04
CA VAL A 29 -7.71 4.56 1.79
C VAL A 29 -8.20 3.14 2.02
N PRO A 30 -9.36 2.75 1.45
CA PRO A 30 -9.79 1.37 1.47
C PRO A 30 -8.86 0.53 0.59
N VAL A 31 -8.64 -0.71 1.00
CA VAL A 31 -7.90 -1.71 0.24
C VAL A 31 -8.87 -2.81 -0.15
N PHE A 32 -8.86 -3.17 -1.42
CA PHE A 32 -9.73 -4.18 -2.03
C PHE A 32 -8.98 -5.52 -2.21
N LEU A 33 -9.73 -6.58 -2.51
CA LEU A 33 -9.17 -7.91 -2.77
C LEU A 33 -8.06 -7.85 -3.83
N GLY A 34 -6.91 -8.47 -3.55
CA GLY A 34 -5.72 -8.39 -4.40
C GLY A 34 -4.76 -7.25 -4.04
N GLY A 35 -5.03 -6.51 -2.96
CA GLY A 35 -4.13 -5.46 -2.46
C GLY A 35 -4.26 -4.12 -3.18
N PHE A 36 -5.33 -3.92 -3.95
CA PHE A 36 -5.56 -2.66 -4.67
C PHE A 36 -6.03 -1.57 -3.72
N TYR A 37 -5.39 -0.41 -3.77
CA TYR A 37 -5.77 0.76 -2.99
C TYR A 37 -6.86 1.57 -3.72
N GLY A 38 -7.79 2.13 -2.96
CA GLY A 38 -8.78 3.08 -3.45
C GLY A 38 -8.17 4.38 -3.96
N SER A 39 -9.02 5.18 -4.62
CA SER A 39 -8.65 6.53 -5.05
C SER A 39 -8.32 7.43 -3.86
N ARG A 40 -7.47 8.42 -4.13
CA ARG A 40 -6.94 9.36 -3.17
C ARG A 40 -7.08 10.79 -3.73
N PRO A 41 -7.40 11.80 -2.91
CA PRO A 41 -7.69 11.69 -1.49
C PRO A 41 -9.03 11.03 -1.20
N ASN A 42 -9.19 10.51 0.01
CA ASN A 42 -10.47 10.04 0.51
C ASN A 42 -10.52 10.20 2.04
N SER A 43 -11.72 10.26 2.60
CA SER A 43 -11.96 10.49 4.03
C SER A 43 -13.23 9.81 4.47
N VAL A 44 -13.32 9.48 5.75
CA VAL A 44 -14.55 9.00 6.39
C VAL A 44 -15.11 10.14 7.25
N GLN A 45 -16.38 10.51 7.02
CA GLN A 45 -17.07 11.58 7.75
C GLN A 45 -18.08 11.01 8.75
N PHE A 46 -18.70 9.88 8.40
CA PHE A 46 -19.68 9.19 9.23
C PHE A 46 -19.34 7.70 9.39
N PRO A 47 -19.73 7.04 10.50
CA PRO A 47 -19.51 5.60 10.67
C PRO A 47 -20.08 4.74 9.51
N GLY A 48 -21.19 5.20 8.90
CA GLY A 48 -21.81 4.55 7.76
C GLY A 48 -20.93 4.47 6.50
N ASP A 49 -19.93 5.35 6.35
CA ASP A 49 -19.01 5.35 5.21
C ASP A 49 -18.14 4.08 5.21
N ILE A 50 -17.74 3.61 6.39
CA ILE A 50 -16.99 2.34 6.54
C ILE A 50 -17.85 1.19 6.02
N THR A 51 -19.13 1.15 6.43
CA THR A 51 -20.08 0.15 5.93
C THR A 51 -20.26 0.25 4.41
N HIS A 52 -20.30 1.46 3.85
CA HIS A 52 -20.37 1.68 2.42
C HIS A 52 -19.14 1.12 1.69
N PHE A 53 -17.92 1.37 2.18
CA PHE A 53 -16.70 0.80 1.60
C PHE A 53 -16.71 -0.72 1.63
N VAL A 54 -17.12 -1.33 2.75
CA VAL A 54 -17.19 -2.80 2.87
C VAL A 54 -18.25 -3.38 1.94
N LYS A 55 -19.42 -2.74 1.80
CA LYS A 55 -20.44 -3.13 0.79
C LYS A 55 -19.88 -3.07 -0.63
N ASN A 56 -18.96 -2.15 -0.90
CA ASN A 56 -18.22 -2.04 -2.16
C ASN A 56 -16.92 -2.86 -2.19
N SER A 57 -16.87 -3.97 -1.43
CA SER A 57 -15.79 -4.96 -1.44
C SER A 57 -14.44 -4.49 -0.85
N ALA A 58 -14.43 -3.43 -0.04
CA ALA A 58 -13.25 -3.11 0.76
C ALA A 58 -13.00 -4.22 1.79
N ILE A 59 -11.75 -4.68 1.86
CA ILE A 59 -11.32 -5.74 2.78
C ILE A 59 -10.44 -5.20 3.90
N ALA A 60 -9.78 -4.06 3.71
CA ALA A 60 -8.90 -3.44 4.68
C ALA A 60 -8.93 -1.91 4.55
N PHE A 61 -8.41 -1.21 5.55
CA PHE A 61 -8.36 0.24 5.63
C PHE A 61 -6.97 0.70 6.06
N HIS A 62 -6.46 1.70 5.36
CA HIS A 62 -5.21 2.37 5.65
C HIS A 62 -5.49 3.85 5.90
N CYS A 63 -4.68 4.51 6.72
CA CYS A 63 -4.79 5.94 6.98
C CYS A 63 -3.44 6.64 6.94
N SER A 64 -3.44 7.96 6.70
CA SER A 64 -2.23 8.76 6.74
C SER A 64 -1.63 8.84 8.15
N VAL A 65 -0.30 8.84 8.22
CA VAL A 65 0.44 9.18 9.45
C VAL A 65 0.20 10.64 9.84
N GLU A 66 0.18 11.52 8.84
CA GLU A 66 -0.15 12.94 8.98
C GLU A 66 -1.64 13.17 9.28
N HIS A 67 -1.91 14.25 10.03
CA HIS A 67 -3.23 14.77 10.31
C HIS A 67 -3.45 16.05 9.48
N TRP A 68 -4.65 16.21 8.98
CA TRP A 68 -5.04 17.23 8.03
C TRP A 68 -6.28 17.97 8.53
N LYS A 69 -6.29 19.29 8.32
CA LYS A 69 -7.46 20.14 8.55
C LYS A 69 -8.67 19.66 7.74
N ASN A 70 -8.44 19.32 6.46
CA ASN A 70 -9.43 18.70 5.60
C ASN A 70 -8.73 17.77 4.59
N PRO A 71 -8.78 16.43 4.78
CA PRO A 71 -8.15 15.48 3.89
C PRO A 71 -8.63 15.54 2.43
N GLN A 72 -9.86 16.02 2.18
CA GLN A 72 -10.42 16.14 0.82
C GLN A 72 -9.73 17.23 -0.01
N MET A 73 -8.98 18.14 0.61
CA MET A 73 -8.22 19.18 -0.09
C MET A 73 -6.86 18.69 -0.61
N LEU A 74 -6.46 17.46 -0.31
CA LEU A 74 -5.16 16.94 -0.72
C LEU A 74 -5.15 16.59 -2.21
N SER A 75 -4.03 16.86 -2.89
CA SER A 75 -3.76 16.37 -4.24
C SER A 75 -2.30 15.94 -4.35
N ASN A 76 -1.96 15.15 -5.36
CA ASN A 76 -0.58 14.87 -5.71
C ASN A 76 0.12 16.10 -6.32
N ASP A 77 -0.63 17.07 -6.83
CA ASP A 77 -0.09 18.28 -7.46
C ASP A 77 0.25 19.38 -6.44
N LEU A 78 -0.09 19.19 -5.16
CA LEU A 78 0.21 20.17 -4.13
C LEU A 78 1.70 20.20 -3.81
N LYS A 79 2.26 21.42 -3.77
CA LYS A 79 3.61 21.65 -3.28
C LYS A 79 3.68 21.42 -1.76
N ARG A 80 4.88 21.11 -1.26
CA ARG A 80 5.12 20.88 0.17
C ARG A 80 4.59 22.02 1.06
N ALA A 81 4.82 23.27 0.67
CA ALA A 81 4.33 24.43 1.42
C ALA A 81 2.79 24.48 1.55
N ASP A 82 2.05 23.97 0.56
CA ASP A 82 0.58 23.92 0.62
C ASP A 82 0.08 22.74 1.43
N LEU A 83 0.77 21.59 1.36
CA LEU A 83 0.54 20.47 2.28
C LEU A 83 0.77 20.90 3.74
N ASP A 84 1.83 21.66 4.01
CA ASP A 84 2.15 22.15 5.36
C ASP A 84 1.08 23.09 5.92
N LYS A 85 0.38 23.87 5.06
CA LYS A 85 -0.76 24.70 5.47
C LYS A 85 -1.99 23.86 5.86
N LEU A 86 -2.14 22.68 5.25
CA LEU A 86 -3.24 21.75 5.55
C LEU A 86 -2.92 20.84 6.74
N ARG A 87 -1.64 20.61 7.04
CA ARG A 87 -1.21 19.68 8.09
C ARG A 87 -1.42 20.28 9.47
N THR A 88 -2.12 19.54 10.33
CA THR A 88 -2.34 19.92 11.74
C THR A 88 -1.40 19.19 12.70
N GLY A 89 -0.81 18.08 12.27
CA GLY A 89 0.10 17.26 13.07
C GLY A 89 0.48 15.97 12.36
N TRP A 90 1.18 15.08 13.05
CA TRP A 90 1.52 13.74 12.60
C TRP A 90 1.85 12.89 13.82
N ASP A 91 1.59 11.58 13.75
CA ASP A 91 2.05 10.64 14.77
C ASP A 91 3.36 10.00 14.35
N LEU A 92 4.17 9.56 15.31
CA LEU A 92 5.24 8.64 14.97
C LEU A 92 4.65 7.23 14.89
N VAL A 93 4.77 6.57 13.73
CA VAL A 93 4.35 5.19 13.53
C VAL A 93 5.49 4.39 12.94
N LEU A 94 6.28 3.71 13.78
CA LEU A 94 7.38 2.85 13.36
C LEU A 94 6.82 1.50 12.93
N ASP A 95 6.95 1.16 11.65
CA ASP A 95 6.57 -0.18 11.13
C ASP A 95 7.79 -1.10 11.21
N ILE A 96 7.63 -2.21 11.94
CA ILE A 96 8.65 -3.24 12.12
C ILE A 96 8.21 -4.45 11.33
N ASP A 97 8.91 -4.79 10.24
CA ASP A 97 8.68 -6.01 9.48
C ASP A 97 9.91 -6.92 9.54
N SER A 98 9.70 -8.19 9.85
CA SER A 98 10.80 -9.13 10.07
C SER A 98 10.70 -10.32 9.13
N ASP A 99 11.68 -10.45 8.25
CA ASP A 99 11.88 -11.65 7.46
C ASP A 99 12.45 -12.80 8.29
N ALA A 100 13.14 -12.49 9.40
CA ALA A 100 13.56 -13.45 10.43
C ALA A 100 12.41 -14.01 11.28
N GLY A 101 11.17 -13.54 11.10
CA GLY A 101 10.00 -14.03 11.83
C GLY A 101 9.56 -13.12 12.98
N ILE A 102 8.43 -13.47 13.59
CA ILE A 102 7.75 -12.60 14.56
C ILE A 102 8.54 -12.42 15.86
N ASP A 103 9.34 -13.41 16.26
CA ASP A 103 10.12 -13.35 17.50
C ASP A 103 11.23 -12.28 17.38
N ALA A 104 11.88 -12.18 16.22
CA ALA A 104 12.81 -11.09 15.92
C ALA A 104 12.12 -9.72 15.92
N ALA A 105 10.92 -9.61 15.35
CA ALA A 105 10.13 -8.38 15.40
C ALA A 105 9.74 -7.99 16.84
N ARG A 106 9.43 -8.98 17.69
CA ARG A 106 9.10 -8.79 19.10
C ARG A 106 10.29 -8.29 19.90
N ILE A 107 11.47 -8.87 19.71
CA ILE A 107 12.73 -8.40 20.34
C ILE A 107 12.99 -6.95 19.93
N THR A 108 12.88 -6.65 18.64
CA THR A 108 13.06 -5.29 18.10
C THR A 108 12.07 -4.31 18.73
N ALA A 109 10.78 -4.67 18.77
CA ALA A 109 9.74 -3.84 19.37
C ALA A 109 10.00 -3.59 20.86
N LYS A 110 10.43 -4.61 21.61
CA LYS A 110 10.78 -4.47 23.04
C LYS A 110 11.93 -3.49 23.24
N LEU A 111 13.00 -3.62 22.46
CA LEU A 111 14.16 -2.72 22.55
C LEU A 111 13.79 -1.27 22.21
N LEU A 112 12.99 -1.05 21.17
CA LEU A 112 12.49 0.28 20.81
C LEU A 112 11.60 0.87 21.92
N ILE A 113 10.71 0.08 22.51
CA ILE A 113 9.87 0.49 23.64
C ILE A 113 10.74 0.92 24.82
N ASP A 114 11.76 0.15 25.16
CA ASP A 114 12.65 0.45 26.28
C ASP A 114 13.44 1.74 26.03
N GLU A 115 13.96 1.94 24.82
CA GLU A 115 14.70 3.16 24.48
C GLU A 115 13.81 4.41 24.47
N MET A 116 12.57 4.29 23.98
CA MET A 116 11.58 5.37 24.05
C MET A 116 11.22 5.71 25.51
N ARG A 117 11.09 4.70 26.38
CA ARG A 117 10.85 4.88 27.83
C ARG A 117 12.04 5.52 28.54
N HIS A 118 13.28 5.12 28.21
CA HIS A 118 14.49 5.78 28.71
C HIS A 118 14.53 7.26 28.30
N SER A 119 13.98 7.59 27.13
CA SER A 119 13.82 8.96 26.65
C SER A 119 12.60 9.69 27.25
N GLY A 120 11.91 9.10 28.23
CA GLY A 120 10.79 9.73 28.95
C GLY A 120 9.40 9.53 28.35
N VAL A 121 9.27 8.83 27.22
CA VAL A 121 7.97 8.59 26.57
C VAL A 121 7.20 7.54 27.37
N LYS A 122 6.01 7.92 27.88
CA LYS A 122 5.19 7.04 28.72
C LYS A 122 4.14 6.31 27.87
N ASN A 123 3.46 7.04 26.98
CA ASN A 123 2.30 6.56 26.24
C ASN A 123 2.70 5.99 24.87
N ILE A 124 3.28 4.80 24.86
CA ILE A 124 3.63 4.07 23.65
C ILE A 124 2.51 3.11 23.30
N SER A 125 1.93 3.27 22.11
CA SER A 125 0.95 2.33 21.56
C SER A 125 1.66 1.25 20.75
N ILE A 126 1.13 0.03 20.77
CA ILE A 126 1.58 -1.06 19.89
C ILE A 126 0.39 -1.73 19.23
N LYS A 127 0.59 -2.21 18.01
CA LYS A 127 -0.33 -3.16 17.35
C LYS A 127 0.42 -4.19 16.54
N PHE A 128 -0.13 -5.39 16.46
CA PHE A 128 0.31 -6.39 15.51
C PHE A 128 -0.06 -5.96 14.07
N SER A 129 0.84 -6.12 13.10
CA SER A 129 0.61 -5.71 11.70
C SER A 129 -0.25 -6.71 10.91
N GLY A 130 -0.48 -7.89 11.49
CA GLY A 130 -1.26 -9.00 10.93
C GLY A 130 -0.42 -10.14 10.35
N ARG A 131 0.91 -9.99 10.23
CA ARG A 131 1.78 -11.05 9.69
C ARG A 131 2.99 -11.37 10.59
N ARG A 132 4.14 -10.71 10.38
CA ARG A 132 5.40 -10.99 11.08
C ARG A 132 6.00 -9.73 11.71
N GLY A 133 5.16 -8.74 11.99
CA GLY A 133 5.59 -7.40 12.35
C GLY A 133 4.65 -6.70 13.31
N PHE A 134 5.11 -5.55 13.79
CA PHE A 134 4.41 -4.69 14.74
C PHE A 134 4.50 -3.24 14.29
N HIS A 135 3.51 -2.44 14.62
CA HIS A 135 3.64 -1.00 14.54
C HIS A 135 3.72 -0.46 15.96
N LEU A 136 4.75 0.36 16.23
CA LEU A 136 4.84 1.18 17.43
C LEU A 136 4.33 2.58 17.11
N GLY A 137 3.62 3.19 18.05
CA GLY A 137 2.93 4.46 17.85
C GLY A 137 3.13 5.42 19.01
N ILE A 138 3.43 6.68 18.70
CA ILE A 138 3.36 7.81 19.63
C ILE A 138 2.41 8.84 19.04
N ALA A 139 1.36 9.22 19.79
CA ALA A 139 0.37 10.16 19.32
C ALA A 139 0.94 11.58 19.18
N SER A 140 0.48 12.32 18.16
CA SER A 140 0.92 13.69 17.86
C SER A 140 0.93 14.65 19.07
N GLY A 141 -0.02 14.48 20.01
CA GLY A 141 -0.13 15.31 21.20
C GLY A 141 1.00 15.13 22.23
N GLY A 142 1.75 14.03 22.15
CA GLY A 142 2.93 13.79 23.02
C GLY A 142 4.17 14.58 22.61
N PHE A 143 4.18 15.14 21.40
CA PHE A 143 5.29 15.94 20.90
C PHE A 143 5.20 17.39 21.37
N PRO A 144 6.35 18.09 21.50
CA PRO A 144 6.34 19.53 21.72
C PRO A 144 5.62 20.27 20.59
N LYS A 145 5.09 21.46 20.88
CA LYS A 145 4.41 22.28 19.85
C LYS A 145 5.39 22.82 18.81
N GLU A 146 6.60 23.15 19.25
CA GLU A 146 7.68 23.68 18.41
C GLU A 146 9.05 23.32 18.97
N VAL A 147 10.05 23.32 18.09
CA VAL A 147 11.47 23.21 18.43
C VAL A 147 12.25 24.24 17.62
N ASN A 148 13.10 25.03 18.28
CA ASN A 148 13.84 26.13 17.65
C ASN A 148 12.93 27.08 16.84
N MET A 149 11.77 27.46 17.41
CA MET A 149 10.73 28.28 16.78
C MET A 149 10.07 27.66 15.53
N ASN A 150 10.36 26.38 15.21
CA ASN A 150 9.73 25.67 14.12
C ASN A 150 8.60 24.78 14.65
N PRO A 151 7.35 24.95 14.19
CA PRO A 151 6.24 24.10 14.59
C PRO A 151 6.50 22.63 14.21
N ILE A 152 6.34 21.72 15.17
CA ILE A 152 6.58 20.29 14.96
C ILE A 152 5.68 19.72 13.87
N SER A 153 4.44 20.22 13.76
CA SER A 153 3.52 19.84 12.69
C SER A 153 4.09 20.10 11.29
N LYS A 154 5.01 21.04 11.10
CA LYS A 154 5.63 21.31 9.80
C LYS A 154 6.89 20.49 9.54
N MET A 155 7.40 19.78 10.53
CA MET A 155 8.67 19.03 10.45
C MET A 155 8.49 17.61 9.90
N PHE A 156 7.42 17.33 9.15
CA PHE A 156 7.22 16.06 8.47
C PHE A 156 7.77 16.12 7.04
N PRO A 157 8.43 15.06 6.53
CA PRO A 157 8.79 13.83 7.23
C PRO A 157 10.11 13.90 8.01
N ASP A 158 10.84 15.02 7.94
CA ASP A 158 12.25 15.09 8.35
C ASP A 158 12.49 14.75 9.83
N LEU A 159 11.61 15.15 10.76
CA LEU A 159 11.75 14.84 12.18
C LEU A 159 11.44 13.37 12.52
N PRO A 160 10.30 12.77 12.11
CA PRO A 160 10.05 11.37 12.40
C PRO A 160 11.12 10.44 11.80
N GLN A 161 11.67 10.79 10.62
CA GLN A 161 12.82 10.06 10.04
C GLN A 161 14.05 10.10 10.95
N LYS A 162 14.41 11.29 11.48
CA LYS A 162 15.53 11.43 12.43
C LYS A 162 15.30 10.65 13.73
N ILE A 163 14.07 10.66 14.24
CA ILE A 163 13.71 9.89 15.44
C ILE A 163 13.84 8.38 15.19
N ALA A 164 13.31 7.89 14.07
CA ALA A 164 13.40 6.48 13.72
C ALA A 164 14.85 6.02 13.52
N PHE A 165 15.65 6.85 12.85
CA PHE A 165 17.08 6.61 12.66
C PHE A 165 17.82 6.57 14.00
N TYR A 166 17.65 7.59 14.85
CA TYR A 166 18.22 7.62 16.21
C TYR A 166 17.88 6.37 17.03
N LEU A 167 16.59 6.02 17.11
CA LEU A 167 16.15 4.84 17.86
C LEU A 167 16.76 3.55 17.30
N SER A 168 16.83 3.43 15.97
CA SER A 168 17.42 2.27 15.30
C SER A 168 18.92 2.15 15.59
N GLU A 169 19.67 3.24 15.56
CA GLU A 169 21.09 3.23 15.91
C GLU A 169 21.31 2.89 17.39
N LYS A 170 20.49 3.43 18.29
CA LYS A 170 20.58 3.17 19.72
C LYS A 170 20.43 1.70 20.08
N ILE A 171 19.57 0.97 19.39
CA ILE A 171 19.34 -0.45 19.66
C ILE A 171 20.21 -1.39 18.82
N ARG A 172 20.92 -0.89 17.81
CA ARG A 172 21.58 -1.71 16.77
C ARG A 172 22.45 -2.83 17.35
N GLN A 173 23.36 -2.48 18.26
CA GLN A 173 24.32 -3.44 18.82
C GLN A 173 23.62 -4.53 19.67
N GLU A 174 22.75 -4.12 20.58
CA GLU A 174 22.03 -5.07 21.44
C GLU A 174 21.02 -5.92 20.63
N LEU A 175 20.41 -5.34 19.60
CA LEU A 175 19.54 -6.05 18.68
C LEU A 175 20.30 -7.16 17.95
N ALA A 176 21.45 -6.86 17.33
CA ALA A 176 22.28 -7.86 16.66
C ALA A 176 22.62 -9.03 17.59
N LYS A 177 23.07 -8.72 18.82
CA LYS A 177 23.37 -9.72 19.85
C LYS A 177 22.17 -10.61 20.20
N LYS A 178 20.99 -10.01 20.42
CA LYS A 178 19.78 -10.76 20.77
C LYS A 178 19.26 -11.60 19.60
N LEU A 179 19.43 -11.15 18.35
CA LEU A 179 19.05 -11.94 17.17
C LEU A 179 19.98 -13.12 16.96
N THR A 180 21.29 -12.95 17.12
CA THR A 180 22.24 -14.08 17.11
C THR A 180 21.91 -15.11 18.20
N ALA A 181 21.49 -14.66 19.39
CA ALA A 181 21.07 -15.55 20.46
C ALA A 181 19.71 -16.24 20.22
N LEU A 182 18.82 -15.61 19.44
CA LEU A 182 17.52 -16.20 19.06
C LEU A 182 17.72 -17.36 18.09
N ASP A 183 18.55 -17.17 17.07
CA ASP A 183 18.89 -18.18 16.07
C ASP A 183 20.29 -17.88 15.52
N SER A 184 21.24 -18.78 15.75
CA SER A 184 22.64 -18.60 15.31
C SER A 184 22.76 -18.49 13.79
N ALA A 185 21.80 -19.00 13.01
CA ALA A 185 21.77 -18.84 11.57
C ALA A 185 21.51 -17.39 11.12
N LEU A 186 21.00 -16.52 12.00
CA LEU A 186 20.80 -15.10 11.68
C LEU A 186 22.12 -14.31 11.63
N GLU A 187 23.16 -14.75 12.33
CA GLU A 187 24.44 -14.04 12.36
C GLU A 187 25.02 -13.86 10.95
N GLU A 188 25.07 -14.95 10.18
CA GLU A 188 25.59 -14.92 8.81
C GLU A 188 24.73 -14.04 7.89
N ARG A 189 23.41 -13.99 8.12
CA ARG A 189 22.49 -13.14 7.33
C ARG A 189 22.60 -11.65 7.68
N MET A 190 23.06 -11.33 8.89
CA MET A 190 23.30 -9.95 9.34
C MET A 190 24.66 -9.43 8.91
N LYS A 191 25.62 -10.32 8.68
CA LYS A 191 27.01 -9.99 8.42
C LYS A 191 27.20 -9.22 7.12
N GLU A 192 27.91 -8.11 7.21
CA GLU A 192 28.32 -7.29 6.07
C GLU A 192 29.71 -7.70 5.55
N GLU A 193 30.13 -7.16 4.41
CA GLU A 193 31.42 -7.46 3.79
C GLU A 193 32.62 -7.15 4.71
N ASN A 194 32.49 -6.13 5.57
CA ASN A 194 33.50 -5.74 6.55
C ASN A 194 33.48 -6.61 7.84
N GLY A 195 32.59 -7.58 7.93
CA GLY A 195 32.42 -8.45 9.09
C GLY A 195 31.55 -7.88 10.22
N ALA A 196 31.07 -6.64 10.10
CA ALA A 196 30.12 -6.07 11.05
C ALA A 196 28.75 -6.74 10.95
N LEU A 197 28.05 -6.85 12.06
CA LEU A 197 26.68 -7.38 12.09
C LEU A 197 25.69 -6.22 11.98
N ASN A 198 24.92 -6.21 10.89
CA ASN A 198 23.83 -5.28 10.69
C ASN A 198 22.48 -6.02 10.84
N PRO A 199 21.75 -5.81 11.95
CA PRO A 199 20.48 -6.49 12.19
C PRO A 199 19.42 -6.11 11.17
N TYR A 200 19.55 -4.95 10.52
CA TYR A 200 18.60 -4.47 9.53
C TYR A 200 18.69 -5.17 8.17
N ASN A 201 19.62 -6.12 8.01
CA ASN A 201 19.65 -7.03 6.86
C ASN A 201 18.60 -8.15 6.95
N VAL A 202 18.07 -8.43 8.15
CA VAL A 202 17.10 -9.52 8.38
C VAL A 202 15.74 -9.06 8.92
N LEU A 203 15.63 -7.78 9.25
CA LEU A 203 14.41 -7.09 9.63
C LEU A 203 14.49 -5.63 9.20
N ASP A 204 13.34 -4.98 9.08
CA ASP A 204 13.24 -3.57 8.74
C ASP A 204 12.50 -2.82 9.84
N VAL A 205 12.96 -1.60 10.13
CA VAL A 205 12.25 -0.60 10.92
C VAL A 205 12.09 0.58 9.99
N GLU A 206 10.86 0.86 9.54
CA GLU A 206 10.60 1.93 8.55
C GLU A 206 11.22 3.25 9.02
N GLN A 207 11.96 3.90 8.11
CA GLN A 207 12.59 5.21 8.35
C GLN A 207 12.35 6.19 7.19
N ASN A 208 11.62 5.78 6.15
CA ASN A 208 11.51 6.48 4.88
C ASN A 208 10.06 6.92 4.62
N TRP A 209 9.47 7.65 5.57
CA TRP A 209 8.17 8.28 5.34
C TRP A 209 8.23 9.31 4.21
N SER A 210 7.29 9.22 3.28
CA SER A 210 7.04 10.26 2.28
C SER A 210 5.82 11.09 2.69
N VAL A 211 5.56 12.20 2.00
CA VAL A 211 4.30 12.92 2.19
C VAL A 211 3.11 12.01 1.91
N ARG A 212 2.05 12.17 2.71
CA ARG A 212 0.84 11.37 2.74
C ARG A 212 1.12 9.88 2.87
N HIS A 213 2.14 9.50 3.65
CA HIS A 213 2.47 8.10 3.93
C HIS A 213 1.32 7.42 4.68
N LEU A 214 0.98 6.19 4.28
CA LEU A 214 -0.15 5.42 4.79
C LEU A 214 0.33 4.23 5.62
N PHE A 215 -0.39 3.93 6.70
CA PHE A 215 -0.22 2.67 7.43
C PHE A 215 -1.55 1.95 7.59
N ARG A 216 -1.50 0.62 7.78
CA ARG A 216 -2.69 -0.20 8.01
C ARG A 216 -3.34 0.20 9.33
N MET A 217 -4.63 0.52 9.31
CA MET A 217 -5.36 0.97 10.49
C MET A 217 -5.45 -0.14 11.56
N PRO A 218 -5.50 0.22 12.85
CA PRO A 218 -5.94 -0.70 13.89
C PRO A 218 -7.31 -1.29 13.53
N TYR A 219 -7.52 -2.55 13.89
CA TYR A 219 -8.72 -3.34 13.60
C TYR A 219 -9.02 -3.63 12.13
N SER A 220 -8.18 -3.18 11.19
CA SER A 220 -8.26 -3.57 9.79
C SER A 220 -7.67 -4.96 9.56
N PHE A 221 -8.25 -5.74 8.64
CA PHE A 221 -7.64 -6.98 8.16
C PHE A 221 -6.28 -6.76 7.50
N ASN A 222 -5.45 -7.80 7.57
CA ASN A 222 -4.33 -8.06 6.67
C ASN A 222 -4.81 -8.89 5.47
N ASP A 223 -4.53 -8.42 4.26
CA ASP A 223 -5.01 -8.99 3.00
C ASP A 223 -4.36 -10.33 2.63
N LYS A 224 -3.25 -10.70 3.27
CA LYS A 224 -2.55 -11.96 3.02
C LYS A 224 -2.92 -13.03 4.05
N THR A 225 -2.98 -12.67 5.33
CA THR A 225 -3.18 -13.62 6.43
C THR A 225 -4.59 -13.65 6.98
N TRP A 226 -5.40 -12.63 6.69
CA TRP A 226 -6.72 -12.40 7.28
C TRP A 226 -6.74 -12.25 8.80
N ASN A 227 -5.57 -12.10 9.42
CA ASN A 227 -5.49 -11.62 10.79
C ASN A 227 -5.83 -10.13 10.83
N VAL A 228 -6.32 -9.69 11.97
CA VAL A 228 -6.61 -8.28 12.25
C VAL A 228 -5.34 -7.57 12.69
N SER A 229 -5.16 -6.32 12.27
CA SER A 229 -4.13 -5.46 12.87
C SER A 229 -4.57 -5.06 14.27
N LEU A 230 -4.15 -5.83 15.27
CA LEU A 230 -4.71 -5.79 16.61
C LEU A 230 -3.86 -4.91 17.54
N PRO A 231 -4.39 -3.80 18.08
CA PRO A 231 -3.76 -3.09 19.20
C PRO A 231 -3.80 -3.92 20.48
N PHE A 232 -2.78 -3.80 21.31
CA PHE A 232 -2.69 -4.46 22.63
C PHE A 232 -1.78 -3.65 23.56
N ASP A 233 -1.67 -4.07 24.82
CA ASP A 233 -0.80 -3.41 25.79
C ASP A 233 0.69 -3.64 25.45
N ALA A 234 1.46 -2.55 25.32
CA ALA A 234 2.90 -2.59 25.06
C ALA A 234 3.69 -3.38 26.10
N ALA A 235 3.21 -3.47 27.35
CA ALA A 235 3.83 -4.31 28.38
C ALA A 235 3.80 -5.81 28.01
N ARG A 236 2.81 -6.25 27.23
CA ARG A 236 2.59 -7.65 26.85
C ARG A 236 3.29 -8.06 25.55
N ILE A 237 4.20 -7.23 25.01
CA ILE A 237 4.89 -7.53 23.74
C ILE A 237 5.54 -8.92 23.73
N MET A 238 6.10 -9.34 24.87
CA MET A 238 6.73 -10.65 24.97
C MET A 238 5.74 -11.82 24.97
N GLU A 239 4.50 -11.59 25.39
CA GLU A 239 3.46 -12.61 25.56
C GLU A 239 2.47 -12.65 24.39
N PHE A 240 2.46 -11.63 23.54
CA PHE A 240 1.49 -11.51 22.46
C PHE A 240 1.52 -12.72 21.51
N SER A 241 0.34 -13.29 21.27
CA SER A 241 0.12 -14.39 20.35
C SER A 241 -0.63 -13.94 19.09
N PRO A 242 -0.15 -14.28 17.88
CA PRO A 242 -0.88 -14.03 16.63
C PRO A 242 -2.29 -14.64 16.58
N LEU A 243 -2.61 -15.61 17.45
CA LEU A 243 -3.94 -16.18 17.56
C LEU A 243 -4.95 -15.18 18.13
N GLU A 244 -4.52 -14.23 18.97
CA GLU A 244 -5.36 -13.15 19.49
C GLU A 244 -5.90 -12.27 18.34
N ALA A 245 -5.14 -12.15 17.26
CA ALA A 245 -5.50 -11.37 16.08
C ALA A 245 -6.44 -12.10 15.11
N LYS A 246 -6.96 -13.28 15.47
CA LYS A 246 -8.02 -13.94 14.70
C LYS A 246 -9.34 -13.16 14.83
N PRO A 247 -10.11 -12.96 13.75
CA PRO A 247 -11.28 -12.08 13.77
C PRO A 247 -12.33 -12.42 14.84
N GLU A 248 -12.47 -13.71 15.12
CA GLU A 248 -13.33 -14.27 16.18
C GLU A 248 -12.85 -13.94 17.61
N ASN A 249 -11.56 -13.66 17.81
CA ASN A 249 -10.95 -13.40 19.11
C ASN A 249 -10.82 -11.89 19.41
N VAL A 250 -10.91 -11.03 18.40
CA VAL A 250 -10.77 -9.58 18.54
C VAL A 250 -11.97 -8.99 19.26
N GLN A 251 -11.74 -8.15 20.28
CA GLN A 251 -12.80 -7.55 21.10
C GLN A 251 -13.03 -6.04 20.88
N GLY A 252 -12.08 -5.31 20.29
CA GLY A 252 -12.24 -3.86 20.08
C GLY A 252 -11.98 -2.99 21.32
N ASP A 253 -11.36 -3.55 22.35
CA ASP A 253 -11.12 -2.95 23.65
C ASP A 253 -9.92 -1.98 23.66
N ALA A 254 -8.82 -2.34 22.99
CA ALA A 254 -7.61 -1.52 22.95
C ALA A 254 -7.70 -0.32 21.98
N VAL A 255 -6.95 0.74 22.28
CA VAL A 255 -6.88 1.95 21.43
C VAL A 255 -5.44 2.18 21.01
N PHE A 256 -5.22 2.36 19.72
CA PHE A 256 -3.90 2.72 19.16
C PHE A 256 -3.84 4.23 18.96
N LEU A 257 -2.77 4.88 19.43
CA LEU A 257 -2.56 6.34 19.38
C LEU A 257 -3.64 7.15 20.13
N GLY A 258 -4.24 6.57 21.18
CA GLY A 258 -5.34 7.18 21.92
C GLY A 258 -4.96 7.92 23.20
N LYS A 259 -3.71 7.78 23.67
CA LYS A 259 -3.22 8.38 24.92
C LYS A 259 -1.91 9.10 24.65
N PHE A 260 -1.71 10.22 25.36
CA PHE A 260 -0.47 10.97 25.41
C PHE A 260 -0.43 11.85 26.65
N GLU A 261 0.77 12.25 27.05
CA GLU A 261 1.02 13.39 27.95
C GLU A 261 1.70 14.50 27.13
N GLU A 262 1.26 15.76 27.27
CA GLU A 262 1.86 16.86 26.52
C GLU A 262 3.37 16.95 26.79
N ASN A 263 4.16 17.09 25.71
CA ASN A 263 5.62 17.18 25.73
C ASN A 263 6.37 15.93 26.25
N GLU A 264 5.73 14.77 26.40
CA GLU A 264 6.43 13.54 26.84
C GLU A 264 7.56 13.09 25.89
N CYS A 265 7.57 13.58 24.65
CA CYS A 265 8.60 13.28 23.66
C CYS A 265 9.72 14.33 23.57
N GLU A 266 9.77 15.33 24.44
CA GLU A 266 10.75 16.43 24.36
C GLU A 266 12.20 15.92 24.35
N THR A 267 12.57 15.06 25.31
CA THR A 267 13.91 14.46 25.40
C THR A 267 14.22 13.58 24.18
N LEU A 268 13.25 12.78 23.72
CA LEU A 268 13.43 11.95 22.52
C LEU A 268 13.71 12.81 21.28
N VAL A 269 12.94 13.88 21.09
CA VAL A 269 13.11 14.82 19.98
C VAL A 269 14.46 15.53 20.06
N LYS A 270 14.85 16.01 21.23
CA LYS A 270 16.16 16.64 21.45
C LYS A 270 17.29 15.69 21.09
N ASN A 271 17.29 14.50 21.68
CA ASN A 271 18.34 13.50 21.46
C ASN A 271 18.44 13.10 19.98
N ALA A 272 17.30 12.93 19.29
CA ALA A 272 17.29 12.59 17.87
C ALA A 272 17.84 13.72 16.99
N LEU A 273 17.58 14.98 17.35
CA LEU A 273 18.12 16.14 16.63
C LEU A 273 19.63 16.31 16.88
N ASP A 274 20.07 16.18 18.12
CA ASP A 274 21.50 16.24 18.50
C ASP A 274 22.27 15.13 17.78
N PHE A 275 21.77 13.90 17.82
CA PHE A 275 22.33 12.77 17.10
C PHE A 275 22.41 13.00 15.59
N ALA A 276 21.36 13.57 14.99
CA ALA A 276 21.35 13.90 13.57
C ALA A 276 22.36 15.01 13.20
N ILE A 277 22.79 15.85 14.16
CA ILE A 277 23.86 16.84 13.96
C ILE A 277 25.23 16.16 14.07
N GLU A 278 25.43 15.33 15.08
CA GLU A 278 26.68 14.56 15.30
C GLU A 278 27.01 13.67 14.10
N MET A 279 25.98 13.07 13.50
CA MET A 279 26.11 12.16 12.37
C MET A 279 26.30 12.84 11.01
N LYS A 280 26.24 14.18 10.91
CA LYS A 280 26.63 14.89 9.68
C LYS A 280 28.15 14.89 9.55
N PRO A 281 28.76 14.26 8.53
CA PRO A 281 30.21 14.17 8.44
C PRO A 281 30.85 15.56 8.30
N LYS A 282 31.87 15.83 9.12
CA LYS A 282 32.91 16.82 8.80
C LYS A 282 33.70 16.26 7.60
N ALA A 283 33.64 16.95 6.46
CA ALA A 283 34.31 16.63 5.18
C ALA A 283 33.66 15.53 4.30
N ALA A 284 32.70 15.94 3.47
CA ALA A 284 32.23 15.16 2.32
C ALA A 284 33.33 15.01 1.27
N THR A 285 33.89 13.81 1.11
CA THR A 285 34.70 13.44 -0.05
C THR A 285 33.95 12.35 -0.81
N LEU A 286 33.25 12.74 -1.88
CA LEU A 286 32.44 11.83 -2.70
C LEU A 286 33.32 10.88 -3.54
N LYS A 287 33.08 9.57 -3.44
CA LYS A 287 33.48 8.59 -4.47
C LYS A 287 32.24 7.90 -5.00
N PHE A 288 32.05 7.92 -6.32
CA PHE A 288 30.95 7.25 -7.02
C PHE A 288 31.38 5.83 -7.43
N LYS A 289 30.50 4.83 -7.25
CA LYS A 289 30.64 3.51 -7.88
C LYS A 289 29.33 3.15 -8.58
N ARG A 290 29.44 2.78 -9.86
CA ARG A 290 28.32 2.42 -10.75
C ARG A 290 28.05 0.92 -10.60
N ASP A 291 26.82 0.56 -10.27
CA ASP A 291 26.39 -0.83 -10.12
C ASP A 291 25.65 -1.29 -11.39
N GLU A 292 26.25 -2.20 -12.16
CA GLU A 292 25.84 -2.52 -13.53
C GLU A 292 24.56 -3.38 -13.64
N LYS A 293 23.97 -3.83 -12.52
CA LYS A 293 22.80 -4.73 -12.51
C LYS A 293 21.46 -4.08 -12.18
N LYS A 294 21.43 -2.77 -11.91
CA LYS A 294 20.19 -2.00 -11.70
C LYS A 294 20.29 -0.66 -12.40
N GLU A 295 19.98 -0.63 -13.69
CA GLU A 295 19.82 0.63 -14.41
C GLU A 295 18.73 1.47 -13.73
N GLY A 296 19.15 2.57 -13.11
CA GLY A 296 18.24 3.60 -12.59
C GLY A 296 18.43 4.02 -11.12
N LEU A 297 19.23 3.31 -10.31
CA LEU A 297 19.45 3.70 -8.91
C LEU A 297 20.91 4.10 -8.66
N MET A 298 21.22 5.40 -8.78
CA MET A 298 22.42 5.95 -8.15
C MET A 298 22.24 5.88 -6.63
N ARG A 299 22.80 4.85 -5.99
CA ARG A 299 23.01 4.85 -4.55
C ARG A 299 24.18 5.78 -4.24
N ALA A 300 23.94 6.85 -3.50
CA ALA A 300 25.02 7.47 -2.75
C ALA A 300 25.36 6.49 -1.62
N ILE A 301 26.43 5.71 -1.82
CA ILE A 301 27.01 4.90 -0.76
C ILE A 301 27.91 5.85 0.03
N TYR A 302 27.47 6.25 1.21
CA TYR A 302 28.33 6.86 2.22
C TYR A 302 28.78 5.75 3.17
N GLU A 303 30.05 5.74 3.55
CA GLU A 303 30.70 4.63 4.25
C GLU A 303 30.06 4.22 5.59
N ASP A 304 29.09 4.96 6.15
CA ASP A 304 28.45 4.62 7.44
C ASP A 304 26.91 4.74 7.47
N GLY A 305 26.20 4.47 6.36
CA GLY A 305 24.81 3.97 6.43
C GLY A 305 23.69 4.91 6.89
N ILE A 306 23.86 6.24 6.82
CA ILE A 306 22.82 7.22 7.25
C ILE A 306 22.15 7.90 6.06
N ILE A 307 20.82 7.78 5.98
CA ILE A 307 19.99 8.56 5.04
C ILE A 307 19.65 9.89 5.71
N VAL A 308 20.28 10.98 5.28
CA VAL A 308 19.81 12.34 5.56
C VAL A 308 19.12 12.84 4.29
N SER A 309 17.88 13.30 4.42
CA SER A 309 17.06 13.92 3.38
C SER A 309 17.88 14.76 2.39
N ASP A 310 17.94 14.34 1.12
CA ASP A 310 18.61 15.05 0.04
C ASP A 310 17.90 16.40 -0.22
N SER A 311 18.51 17.48 0.24
CA SER A 311 18.67 18.66 -0.62
C SER A 311 20.07 18.55 -1.22
N ARG A 312 20.19 18.06 -2.46
CA ARG A 312 21.48 18.06 -3.15
C ARG A 312 21.92 19.51 -3.40
N PRO A 313 23.18 19.89 -3.16
CA PRO A 313 23.72 21.14 -3.68
C PRO A 313 23.90 21.00 -5.19
N GLY A 314 23.28 21.90 -5.97
CA GLY A 314 23.62 22.10 -7.39
C GLY A 314 22.55 21.80 -8.44
N ALA A 315 21.26 21.72 -8.11
CA ALA A 315 20.21 21.65 -9.14
C ALA A 315 19.86 23.07 -9.65
N SER A 316 19.83 23.25 -10.97
CA SER A 316 19.33 24.50 -11.57
C SER A 316 17.85 24.71 -11.26
N GLN A 317 17.38 25.95 -11.30
CA GLN A 317 16.00 26.29 -10.92
C GLN A 317 14.95 25.57 -11.81
N ALA A 318 15.30 25.27 -13.06
CA ALA A 318 14.48 24.48 -13.98
C ALA A 318 14.44 22.99 -13.60
N GLU A 319 15.57 22.41 -13.16
CA GLU A 319 15.65 21.03 -12.68
C GLU A 319 14.92 20.86 -11.35
N LEU A 320 14.97 21.87 -10.46
CA LEU A 320 14.14 21.91 -9.25
C LEU A 320 12.65 21.98 -9.60
N GLU A 321 12.24 22.74 -10.59
CA GLU A 321 10.84 22.78 -11.05
C GLU A 321 10.37 21.49 -11.73
N GLU A 322 11.27 20.77 -12.41
CA GLU A 322 11.00 19.45 -13.00
C GLU A 322 10.97 18.32 -11.96
N MET A 323 11.84 18.38 -10.95
CA MET A 323 11.86 17.49 -9.79
C MET A 323 10.67 17.73 -8.84
N MET A 324 10.25 18.98 -8.65
CA MET A 324 9.03 19.32 -7.91
C MET A 324 7.76 18.90 -8.65
N ARG A 325 7.77 18.87 -9.99
CA ARG A 325 6.69 18.28 -10.81
C ARG A 325 6.65 16.75 -10.73
N SER A 326 7.79 16.09 -10.47
CA SER A 326 7.93 14.63 -10.44
C SER A 326 8.04 14.05 -9.02
N GLY A 327 7.70 14.84 -7.99
CA GLY A 327 7.76 14.46 -6.58
C GLY A 327 6.93 13.20 -6.23
N ALA A 328 7.63 12.07 -6.10
CA ALA A 328 7.25 10.89 -5.33
C ALA A 328 5.78 10.46 -5.40
N SER A 329 5.26 10.24 -6.62
CA SER A 329 4.63 8.94 -6.78
C SER A 329 5.74 7.91 -6.50
N ARG A 330 5.53 6.96 -5.57
CA ARG A 330 6.07 5.61 -5.84
C ARG A 330 5.86 5.42 -7.33
N GLU A 331 6.88 5.00 -8.08
CA GLU A 331 6.55 4.32 -9.33
C GLU A 331 5.46 3.32 -8.94
N ILE A 332 4.22 3.65 -9.31
CA ILE A 332 3.27 2.63 -9.66
C ILE A 332 4.04 2.04 -10.81
N LYS A 333 4.84 1.00 -10.55
CA LYS A 333 5.26 0.12 -11.61
C LYS A 333 3.96 -0.07 -12.38
N PRO A 334 3.83 0.42 -13.62
CA PRO A 334 2.67 0.07 -14.40
C PRO A 334 2.59 -1.43 -14.24
N PHE A 335 1.50 -1.91 -13.65
CA PHE A 335 1.34 -3.34 -13.45
C PHE A 335 1.51 -3.92 -14.84
N SER A 336 2.64 -4.58 -15.05
CA SER A 336 2.91 -5.27 -16.28
C SER A 336 1.88 -6.38 -16.29
N ALA A 337 0.86 -6.24 -17.14
CA ALA A 337 -0.11 -7.29 -17.42
C ALA A 337 0.53 -8.50 -18.13
N LYS A 338 1.82 -8.77 -17.86
CA LYS A 338 2.53 -9.95 -18.34
C LYS A 338 1.84 -11.17 -17.73
N GLY A 339 1.02 -11.83 -18.56
CA GLY A 339 0.59 -13.21 -18.35
C GLY A 339 -0.90 -13.45 -18.08
N ILE A 340 -1.77 -12.43 -18.04
CA ILE A 340 -3.22 -12.64 -17.84
C ILE A 340 -4.00 -12.18 -19.05
N LYS A 341 -4.44 -13.14 -19.88
CA LYS A 341 -5.43 -12.89 -20.93
C LYS A 341 -6.81 -12.65 -20.29
N VAL A 342 -7.37 -11.47 -20.50
CA VAL A 342 -8.70 -11.10 -19.99
C VAL A 342 -9.78 -11.74 -20.87
N PRO A 343 -10.69 -12.56 -20.33
CA PRO A 343 -11.82 -13.10 -21.09
C PRO A 343 -12.81 -12.01 -21.53
N GLU A 344 -13.47 -12.18 -22.67
CA GLU A 344 -14.37 -11.18 -23.26
C GLU A 344 -15.59 -10.88 -22.39
N GLU A 345 -16.09 -11.89 -21.67
CA GLU A 345 -17.16 -11.74 -20.67
C GLU A 345 -16.79 -10.71 -19.58
N ASN A 346 -15.49 -10.51 -19.38
CA ASN A 346 -14.94 -9.63 -18.36
C ASN A 346 -14.52 -8.26 -18.90
N PHE A 347 -14.75 -7.98 -20.18
CA PHE A 347 -14.51 -6.66 -20.72
C PHE A 347 -15.39 -5.60 -20.03
N PRO A 348 -14.87 -4.37 -19.86
CA PRO A 348 -15.63 -3.26 -19.30
C PRO A 348 -16.83 -2.91 -20.18
N PRO A 349 -17.93 -2.39 -19.59
CA PRO A 349 -19.13 -2.02 -20.33
C PRO A 349 -18.86 -1.09 -21.52
N CYS A 350 -17.90 -0.16 -21.38
CA CYS A 350 -17.51 0.74 -22.46
C CYS A 350 -16.84 0.02 -23.63
N VAL A 351 -15.97 -0.95 -23.38
CA VAL A 351 -15.33 -1.75 -24.44
C VAL A 351 -16.35 -2.67 -25.10
N LYS A 352 -17.24 -3.29 -24.31
CA LYS A 352 -18.35 -4.09 -24.87
C LYS A 352 -19.27 -3.27 -25.76
N LYS A 353 -19.58 -2.04 -25.35
CA LYS A 353 -20.37 -1.09 -26.17
C LYS A 353 -19.64 -0.72 -27.45
N ILE A 354 -18.34 -0.45 -27.39
CA ILE A 354 -17.54 -0.22 -28.60
C ILE A 354 -17.62 -1.44 -29.52
N LEU A 355 -17.34 -2.65 -29.02
CA LEU A 355 -17.36 -3.90 -29.80
C LEU A 355 -18.73 -4.26 -30.40
N GLY A 356 -19.81 -3.67 -29.90
CA GLY A 356 -21.17 -3.77 -30.45
C GLY A 356 -21.44 -2.90 -31.68
N GLY A 357 -20.49 -2.05 -32.09
CA GLY A 357 -20.61 -1.12 -33.20
C GLY A 357 -20.95 0.31 -32.75
N LEU A 358 -20.54 1.32 -33.53
CA LEU A 358 -20.68 2.74 -33.20
C LEU A 358 -21.10 3.61 -34.39
N LEU A 359 -22.04 4.51 -34.13
CA LEU A 359 -22.46 5.57 -35.06
C LEU A 359 -21.47 6.74 -35.14
N ASP A 360 -20.75 7.03 -34.07
CA ASP A 360 -19.71 8.07 -34.01
C ASP A 360 -18.57 7.63 -33.07
N GLY A 361 -17.36 8.18 -33.26
CA GLY A 361 -16.19 7.88 -32.43
C GLY A 361 -15.31 6.72 -32.91
N ARG A 362 -15.61 6.10 -34.07
CA ARG A 362 -14.89 4.92 -34.60
C ARG A 362 -13.37 5.09 -34.65
N LYS A 363 -12.86 6.22 -35.14
CA LYS A 363 -11.41 6.50 -35.19
C LYS A 363 -10.75 6.47 -33.81
N ARG A 364 -11.41 7.04 -32.79
CA ARG A 364 -10.95 7.03 -31.39
C ARG A 364 -11.02 5.61 -30.81
N SER A 365 -12.06 4.85 -31.17
CA SER A 365 -12.24 3.47 -30.73
C SER A 365 -11.16 2.52 -31.22
N VAL A 366 -10.61 2.70 -32.42
CA VAL A 366 -9.46 1.91 -32.91
C VAL A 366 -8.28 2.00 -31.94
N PHE A 367 -7.90 3.22 -31.56
CA PHE A 367 -6.82 3.46 -30.60
C PHE A 367 -7.12 2.84 -29.22
N MET A 368 -8.36 2.97 -28.75
CA MET A 368 -8.79 2.42 -27.46
C MET A 368 -8.77 0.89 -27.45
N LEU A 369 -9.21 0.25 -28.52
CA LEU A 369 -9.26 -1.21 -28.66
C LEU A 369 -7.86 -1.81 -28.78
N ILE A 370 -6.98 -1.23 -29.62
CA ILE A 370 -5.59 -1.70 -29.77
C ILE A 370 -4.89 -1.71 -28.42
N ASN A 371 -4.91 -0.58 -27.71
CA ASN A 371 -4.19 -0.47 -26.43
C ASN A 371 -4.84 -1.30 -25.32
N PHE A 372 -6.18 -1.44 -25.32
CA PHE A 372 -6.86 -2.30 -24.35
C PHE A 372 -6.55 -3.78 -24.57
N LEU A 373 -6.74 -4.30 -25.79
CA LEU A 373 -6.60 -5.73 -26.09
C LEU A 373 -5.15 -6.20 -25.93
N LYS A 374 -4.19 -5.40 -26.40
CA LYS A 374 -2.75 -5.64 -26.24
C LYS A 374 -2.38 -5.83 -24.77
N VAL A 375 -2.73 -4.86 -23.92
CA VAL A 375 -2.43 -4.93 -22.47
C VAL A 375 -3.29 -6.01 -21.79
N SER A 376 -4.41 -6.41 -22.38
CA SER A 376 -5.26 -7.50 -21.91
C SER A 376 -4.81 -8.89 -22.35
N GLY A 377 -3.62 -9.03 -22.96
CA GLY A 377 -2.99 -10.31 -23.28
C GLY A 377 -3.44 -10.97 -24.58
N TYR A 378 -3.99 -10.20 -25.53
CA TYR A 378 -4.31 -10.68 -26.88
C TYR A 378 -3.09 -10.57 -27.81
N SER A 379 -2.90 -11.55 -28.70
CA SER A 379 -1.86 -11.48 -29.72
C SER A 379 -2.21 -10.44 -30.80
N TRP A 380 -1.21 -10.02 -31.58
CA TRP A 380 -1.44 -9.08 -32.67
C TRP A 380 -2.43 -9.59 -33.72
N ASP A 381 -2.39 -10.88 -34.04
CA ASP A 381 -3.33 -11.50 -34.98
C ASP A 381 -4.76 -11.50 -34.43
N GLU A 382 -4.92 -11.74 -33.12
CA GLU A 382 -6.23 -11.68 -32.47
C GLU A 382 -6.78 -10.25 -32.41
N ILE A 383 -5.91 -9.26 -32.20
CA ILE A 383 -6.29 -7.84 -32.22
C ILE A 383 -6.74 -7.45 -33.63
N GLU A 384 -6.00 -7.88 -34.66
CA GLU A 384 -6.32 -7.64 -36.06
C GLU A 384 -7.68 -8.23 -36.43
N GLN A 385 -7.92 -9.50 -36.09
CA GLN A 385 -9.20 -10.16 -36.31
C GLN A 385 -10.34 -9.42 -35.59
N LYS A 386 -10.13 -9.03 -34.31
CA LYS A 386 -11.15 -8.30 -33.54
C LYS A 386 -11.47 -6.93 -34.11
N LEU A 387 -10.47 -6.22 -34.64
CA LEU A 387 -10.69 -4.92 -35.28
C LEU A 387 -11.47 -5.09 -36.59
N ALA A 388 -11.17 -6.13 -37.38
CA ALA A 388 -11.93 -6.44 -38.59
C ALA A 388 -13.40 -6.75 -38.29
N GLU A 389 -13.65 -7.70 -37.37
CA GLU A 389 -15.01 -8.08 -36.93
C GLU A 389 -15.78 -6.91 -36.31
N TRP A 390 -15.10 -6.04 -35.57
CA TRP A 390 -15.71 -4.83 -35.02
C TRP A 390 -16.03 -3.81 -36.11
N ASN A 391 -15.17 -3.64 -37.11
CA ASN A 391 -15.37 -2.68 -38.18
C ASN A 391 -16.59 -3.04 -39.05
N GLU A 392 -16.81 -4.34 -39.30
CA GLU A 392 -17.99 -4.85 -40.02
C GLU A 392 -19.32 -4.55 -39.32
N LYS A 393 -19.31 -4.48 -37.98
CA LYS A 393 -20.50 -4.17 -37.15
C LYS A 393 -20.86 -2.68 -37.14
N ASN A 394 -19.99 -1.82 -37.68
CA ASN A 394 -20.25 -0.38 -37.72
C ASN A 394 -21.14 -0.03 -38.92
N PRO A 395 -22.16 0.84 -38.75
CA PRO A 395 -22.99 1.31 -39.86
C PRO A 395 -22.21 1.97 -41.00
N GLU A 396 -21.11 2.63 -40.67
CA GLU A 396 -20.13 3.16 -41.62
C GLU A 396 -18.76 2.58 -41.27
N GLN A 397 -18.22 1.75 -42.16
CA GLN A 397 -16.94 1.08 -41.94
C GLN A 397 -15.78 2.08 -42.10
N LEU A 398 -14.78 1.97 -41.25
CA LEU A 398 -13.51 2.67 -41.47
C LEU A 398 -12.76 2.01 -42.62
N SER A 399 -12.04 2.83 -43.40
CA SER A 399 -11.10 2.33 -44.41
C SER A 399 -10.11 1.34 -43.79
N GLU A 400 -9.88 0.23 -44.47
CA GLU A 400 -8.94 -0.81 -44.05
C GLU A 400 -7.53 -0.26 -43.83
N ALA A 401 -7.08 0.65 -44.71
CA ALA A 401 -5.80 1.33 -44.58
C ALA A 401 -5.67 2.13 -43.27
N TYR A 402 -6.77 2.71 -42.77
CA TYR A 402 -6.73 3.52 -41.55
C TYR A 402 -6.49 2.67 -40.31
N TRP A 403 -7.31 1.65 -40.06
CA TRP A 403 -7.21 0.89 -38.82
C TRP A 403 -6.01 -0.07 -38.86
N ARG A 404 -5.64 -0.62 -40.02
CA ARG A 404 -4.39 -1.38 -40.18
C ARG A 404 -3.17 -0.50 -39.98
N GLY A 405 -3.18 0.73 -40.49
CA GLY A 405 -2.11 1.70 -40.27
C GLY A 405 -1.91 2.03 -38.79
N GLN A 406 -3.00 2.18 -38.02
CA GLN A 406 -2.93 2.37 -36.57
C GLN A 406 -2.38 1.14 -35.83
N LEU A 407 -2.77 -0.06 -36.27
CA LEU A 407 -2.26 -1.32 -35.72
C LEU A 407 -0.76 -1.49 -35.99
N GLU A 408 -0.32 -1.22 -37.21
CA GLU A 408 1.09 -1.31 -37.62
C GLU A 408 1.96 -0.28 -36.90
N TYR A 409 1.46 0.95 -36.76
CA TYR A 409 2.13 1.97 -35.97
C TYR A 409 2.33 1.52 -34.51
N ALA A 410 1.31 0.91 -33.90
CA ALA A 410 1.42 0.36 -32.54
C ALA A 410 2.39 -0.83 -32.44
N LYS A 411 2.50 -1.67 -33.48
CA LYS A 411 3.47 -2.78 -33.56
C LYS A 411 4.92 -2.29 -33.63
N THR A 412 5.17 -1.23 -34.39
CA THR A 412 6.53 -0.80 -34.79
C THR A 412 7.13 0.31 -33.92
N HIS A 413 6.30 1.15 -33.30
CA HIS A 413 6.75 2.36 -32.56
C HIS A 413 6.66 2.21 -31.03
N GLU A 414 6.63 0.98 -30.53
CA GLU A 414 6.48 0.70 -29.10
C GLU A 414 7.58 -0.25 -28.62
N THR A 415 8.35 0.17 -27.61
CA THR A 415 9.37 -0.67 -26.98
C THR A 415 8.82 -1.38 -25.74
N PRO A 416 9.42 -2.49 -25.28
CA PRO A 416 9.03 -3.17 -24.04
C PRO A 416 9.01 -2.25 -22.81
N GLU A 417 9.78 -1.16 -22.82
CA GLU A 417 9.89 -0.15 -21.77
C GLU A 417 8.83 0.96 -21.88
N GLN A 418 8.17 1.11 -23.04
CA GLN A 418 7.24 2.20 -23.36
C GLN A 418 5.85 1.72 -23.81
N VAL A 419 5.32 0.68 -23.16
CA VAL A 419 3.97 0.16 -23.48
C VAL A 419 2.89 1.21 -23.19
N LYS A 420 2.27 1.74 -24.24
CA LYS A 420 1.13 2.66 -24.18
C LYS A 420 -0.10 1.94 -23.64
N LEU A 421 -0.66 2.51 -22.58
CA LEU A 421 -1.92 2.10 -21.97
C LEU A 421 -3.11 2.72 -22.71
N PRO A 422 -4.30 2.12 -22.64
CA PRO A 422 -5.50 2.79 -23.12
C PRO A 422 -5.78 4.05 -22.26
N PRO A 423 -6.48 5.04 -22.84
CA PRO A 423 -6.79 6.28 -22.14
C PRO A 423 -7.46 6.06 -20.78
N ASN A 424 -7.23 6.99 -19.86
CA ASN A 424 -7.93 6.99 -18.57
C ASN A 424 -9.42 7.29 -18.77
N CYS A 425 -10.24 6.74 -17.87
CA CYS A 425 -11.71 6.88 -17.89
C CYS A 425 -12.18 8.32 -17.59
N ASP A 426 -11.35 9.11 -16.91
CA ASP A 426 -11.61 10.51 -16.56
C ASP A 426 -11.35 11.49 -17.71
N ASN A 427 -10.52 11.10 -18.69
CA ASN A 427 -10.22 11.91 -19.86
C ASN A 427 -11.49 12.14 -20.69
N ALA A 428 -11.91 13.41 -20.73
CA ALA A 428 -13.16 13.82 -21.38
C ALA A 428 -13.21 13.40 -22.85
N GLY A 429 -12.10 13.51 -23.60
CA GLY A 429 -12.05 13.31 -25.05
C GLY A 429 -12.15 11.87 -25.54
N TYR A 430 -12.24 10.88 -24.65
CA TYR A 430 -12.37 9.46 -25.02
C TYR A 430 -13.76 8.92 -24.65
N TYR A 431 -13.87 8.09 -23.62
CA TYR A 431 -15.08 7.29 -23.35
C TYR A 431 -16.35 8.11 -23.10
N LYS A 432 -16.23 9.28 -22.48
CA LYS A 432 -17.36 10.15 -22.14
C LYS A 432 -17.88 10.90 -23.36
N ASP A 433 -16.99 11.52 -24.13
CA ASP A 433 -17.35 12.35 -25.28
C ASP A 433 -17.99 11.54 -26.42
N ILE A 434 -17.53 10.32 -26.68
CA ILE A 434 -18.20 9.41 -27.65
C ILE A 434 -19.41 8.67 -27.06
N LYS A 435 -19.86 9.04 -25.84
CA LYS A 435 -21.03 8.48 -25.16
C LYS A 435 -21.02 6.95 -25.00
N VAL A 436 -19.83 6.35 -24.89
CA VAL A 436 -19.68 4.89 -24.65
C VAL A 436 -19.49 4.54 -23.18
N CYS A 437 -19.28 5.53 -22.31
CA CYS A 437 -19.15 5.32 -20.88
C CYS A 437 -20.50 4.90 -20.25
N ILE A 438 -20.59 3.64 -19.81
CA ILE A 438 -21.72 3.11 -19.05
C ILE A 438 -21.16 2.56 -17.73
N PRO A 439 -21.04 3.40 -16.68
CA PRO A 439 -20.43 2.98 -15.44
C PRO A 439 -21.28 1.94 -14.70
N ASP A 440 -20.62 0.94 -14.12
CA ASP A 440 -21.19 0.02 -13.14
C ASP A 440 -20.50 0.18 -11.77
N GLY A 441 -20.83 -0.69 -10.81
CA GLY A 441 -20.24 -0.64 -9.46
C GLY A 441 -18.71 -0.82 -9.39
N ILE A 442 -18.07 -1.31 -10.46
CA ILE A 442 -16.60 -1.47 -10.54
C ILE A 442 -15.96 -0.20 -11.13
N CYS A 443 -16.66 0.49 -12.03
CA CYS A 443 -16.15 1.64 -12.78
C CYS A 443 -15.70 2.82 -11.90
N HIS A 444 -16.29 3.02 -10.72
CA HIS A 444 -15.91 4.12 -9.82
C HIS A 444 -14.54 3.95 -9.17
N ASN A 445 -13.97 2.74 -9.21
CA ASN A 445 -12.72 2.40 -8.50
C ASN A 445 -11.52 2.16 -9.44
N ILE A 446 -11.66 2.40 -10.76
CA ILE A 446 -10.63 2.13 -11.77
C ILE A 446 -10.14 3.43 -12.43
N LYS A 447 -8.85 3.47 -12.81
CA LYS A 447 -8.29 4.58 -13.61
C LYS A 447 -8.49 4.40 -15.11
N ASN A 448 -8.36 3.17 -15.60
CA ASN A 448 -8.49 2.83 -17.02
C ASN A 448 -9.23 1.49 -17.22
N PRO A 449 -9.72 1.19 -18.44
CA PRO A 449 -10.54 0.00 -18.69
C PRO A 449 -9.79 -1.33 -18.55
N VAL A 450 -8.47 -1.38 -18.71
CA VAL A 450 -7.67 -2.60 -18.48
C VAL A 450 -7.82 -3.05 -17.03
N SER A 451 -7.76 -2.10 -16.10
CA SER A 451 -7.93 -2.36 -14.67
C SER A 451 -9.27 -3.02 -14.36
N TYR A 452 -10.33 -2.70 -15.12
CA TYR A 452 -11.63 -3.37 -14.99
C TYR A 452 -11.54 -4.85 -15.37
N GLY A 453 -11.03 -5.13 -16.57
CA GLY A 453 -11.03 -6.47 -17.14
C GLY A 453 -10.25 -7.46 -16.30
N ILE A 454 -9.10 -7.03 -15.79
CA ILE A 454 -8.27 -7.83 -14.89
C ILE A 454 -8.99 -8.05 -13.55
N ARG A 455 -9.56 -7.02 -12.93
CA ARG A 455 -10.27 -7.14 -11.64
C ARG A 455 -11.45 -8.11 -11.72
N LYS A 456 -12.23 -8.03 -12.79
CA LYS A 456 -13.39 -8.91 -12.99
C LYS A 456 -12.97 -10.36 -13.26
N SER A 457 -11.92 -10.57 -14.03
CA SER A 457 -11.35 -11.90 -14.28
C SER A 457 -10.80 -12.56 -13.02
N MET A 458 -10.20 -11.78 -12.13
CA MET A 458 -9.70 -12.26 -10.84
C MET A 458 -10.84 -12.58 -9.88
N LEU A 459 -11.90 -11.76 -9.86
CA LEU A 459 -13.12 -12.00 -9.09
C LEU A 459 -13.80 -13.31 -9.54
N ASP A 460 -13.93 -13.55 -10.83
CA ASP A 460 -14.53 -14.78 -11.36
C ASP A 460 -13.72 -16.03 -11.04
N LYS A 461 -12.38 -15.96 -11.16
CA LYS A 461 -11.49 -17.06 -10.77
C LYS A 461 -11.64 -17.38 -9.28
N TYR A 462 -11.73 -16.35 -8.44
CA TYR A 462 -11.96 -16.50 -7.01
C TYR A 462 -13.34 -17.14 -6.73
N LEU A 463 -14.42 -16.63 -7.33
CA LEU A 463 -15.77 -17.17 -7.17
C LEU A 463 -15.86 -18.64 -7.62
N LYS A 464 -15.28 -18.98 -8.77
CA LYS A 464 -15.20 -20.36 -9.29
C LYS A 464 -14.43 -21.29 -8.34
N LYS A 465 -13.30 -20.84 -7.79
CA LYS A 465 -12.52 -21.60 -6.80
C LYS A 465 -13.31 -21.84 -5.51
N THR A 466 -13.96 -20.81 -4.96
CA THR A 466 -14.80 -20.95 -3.76
C THR A 466 -16.03 -21.84 -3.97
N LYS A 467 -16.59 -21.88 -5.19
CA LYS A 467 -17.69 -22.80 -5.53
C LYS A 467 -17.20 -24.25 -5.58
N LYS A 468 -16.05 -24.50 -6.22
CA LYS A 468 -15.41 -25.83 -6.30
C LYS A 468 -15.05 -26.37 -4.90
N GLU A 469 -14.49 -25.55 -4.03
CA GLU A 469 -14.17 -25.92 -2.64
C GLU A 469 -15.43 -26.21 -1.79
N LYS A 470 -16.54 -25.51 -2.05
CA LYS A 470 -17.84 -25.80 -1.42
C LYS A 470 -18.43 -27.13 -1.92
N ASP A 471 -18.33 -27.40 -3.22
CA ASP A 471 -18.83 -28.63 -3.83
C ASP A 471 -18.02 -29.86 -3.38
N GLU A 472 -16.69 -29.73 -3.23
CA GLU A 472 -15.81 -30.77 -2.66
C GLU A 472 -16.12 -31.03 -1.19
N LYS A 473 -16.28 -29.99 -0.36
CA LYS A 473 -16.69 -30.14 1.05
C LYS A 473 -18.07 -30.78 1.22
N ASN A 474 -19.01 -30.48 0.31
CA ASN A 474 -20.33 -31.11 0.33
C ASN A 474 -20.28 -32.57 -0.12
N LYS A 475 -19.40 -32.94 -1.07
CA LYS A 475 -19.15 -34.35 -1.44
C LYS A 475 -18.51 -35.14 -0.30
N ASP A 476 -17.55 -34.56 0.41
CA ASP A 476 -16.91 -35.21 1.57
C ASP A 476 -17.86 -35.36 2.76
N LYS A 477 -18.74 -34.39 3.00
CA LYS A 477 -19.82 -34.54 3.98
C LYS A 477 -20.77 -35.67 3.59
N LYS A 478 -21.17 -35.75 2.31
CA LYS A 478 -22.09 -36.80 1.82
C LYS A 478 -21.47 -38.20 1.95
N LYS A 479 -20.18 -38.36 1.66
CA LYS A 479 -19.39 -39.59 1.87
C LYS A 479 -19.28 -40.01 3.34
N LYS A 480 -19.14 -39.05 4.27
CA LYS A 480 -19.11 -39.33 5.71
C LYS A 480 -20.46 -39.77 6.27
N THR A 481 -21.57 -39.20 5.78
CA THR A 481 -22.93 -39.65 6.16
C THR A 481 -23.30 -41.03 5.60
N THR A 482 -22.81 -41.42 4.42
CA THR A 482 -23.10 -42.76 3.87
C THR A 482 -22.32 -43.87 4.58
N ASN A 483 -21.13 -43.58 5.11
CA ASN A 483 -20.30 -44.56 5.82
C ASN A 483 -20.67 -44.74 7.31
N SER A 484 -21.54 -43.90 7.89
CA SER A 484 -21.98 -44.04 9.30
C SER A 484 -23.28 -44.84 9.46
N THR A 485 -23.91 -45.28 8.38
CA THR A 485 -25.18 -46.04 8.40
C THR A 485 -25.01 -47.55 8.26
N THR A 486 -23.78 -48.06 8.19
CA THR A 486 -23.50 -49.51 8.13
C THR A 486 -22.53 -49.91 9.25
N ALA A 487 -23.01 -49.92 10.49
CA ALA A 487 -22.39 -50.67 11.58
C ALA A 487 -23.50 -51.50 12.24
N PRO A 488 -23.45 -52.85 12.19
CA PRO A 488 -24.50 -53.69 12.72
C PRO A 488 -24.45 -53.70 14.26
N LEU A 489 -25.62 -53.53 14.89
CA LEU A 489 -25.81 -53.91 16.28
C LEU A 489 -25.63 -55.43 16.40
N ASN A 490 -24.67 -55.88 17.19
CA ASN A 490 -24.70 -57.22 17.76
C ASN A 490 -24.61 -57.13 19.28
N GLN A 491 -25.48 -57.94 19.88
CA GLN A 491 -25.72 -58.18 21.30
C GLN A 491 -24.51 -58.78 22.01
#